data_AF-A0A804UGX9-F1
#
_entry.id   AF-A0A804UGX9-F1
#
_cell.length_a   1.000
_cell.length_b   1.000
_cell.length_c   1.000
_cell.angle_alpha   90.00
_cell.angle_beta   90.00
_cell.angle_gamma   90.00
#
_symmetry.space_group_name_H-M   'P 1'
#
loop_
_entity.id
_entity.type
_entity.pdbx_description
1 polymer ?
#
loop_
_entity_poly.entity_id
_entity_poly.type
_entity_poly.pdbx_seq_one_letter_code
_entity_poly.pdbx_strand_id
1 'polypeptide(L)'
;MNSFCADILLFAAHRWQMSKPSLVSESKDVFDQKASNKYWIDVQLRWGDCDSHDIERYTRAKFMDYTTDNMSIYPSPTGVMIGIDLAYNLHSAFGNWFPGSKPLLQQAMNKIMKSNPALYVLTPEGENKEGSAVVLF
;
A
#
# COMPACT_ATOMS: atom_id res chain seq x y z
N MET A 1 13.57 -1.57 -9.13
CA MET A 1 12.11 -1.71 -9.31
C MET A 1 11.62 -0.42 -9.95
N ASN A 2 11.54 -0.40 -11.29
CA ASN A 2 11.66 0.83 -12.08
C ASN A 2 10.37 1.27 -12.79
N SER A 3 9.29 0.49 -12.71
CA SER A 3 7.95 0.91 -13.13
C SER A 3 6.92 -0.01 -12.48
N PHE A 4 5.74 0.53 -12.19
CA PHE A 4 4.63 -0.23 -11.63
C PHE A 4 3.28 0.17 -12.25
N CYS A 5 2.30 -0.69 -12.03
CA CYS A 5 0.92 -0.57 -12.49
C CYS A 5 0.00 -0.74 -11.29
N ALA A 6 -1.22 -0.23 -11.38
CA ALA A 6 -2.26 -0.54 -10.41
C ALA A 6 -2.54 -2.06 -10.35
N ASP A 7 -2.61 -2.62 -9.15
CA ASP A 7 -3.03 -4.01 -8.93
C ASP A 7 -4.56 -4.15 -8.89
N ILE A 8 -5.23 -3.18 -8.26
CA ILE A 8 -6.68 -3.16 -8.10
C ILE A 8 -7.22 -1.82 -8.59
N LEU A 9 -8.29 -1.87 -9.38
CA LEU A 9 -9.02 -0.68 -9.83
C LEU A 9 -10.46 -0.71 -9.33
N LEU A 10 -10.83 0.32 -8.57
CA LEU A 10 -12.18 0.54 -8.08
C LEU A 10 -12.91 1.54 -8.98
N PHE A 11 -14.18 1.24 -9.27
CA PHE A 11 -15.07 2.12 -10.01
C PHE A 11 -16.17 2.63 -9.09
N ALA A 12 -16.31 3.95 -9.01
CA ALA A 12 -17.29 4.58 -8.13
C ALA A 12 -18.66 4.67 -8.82
N ALA A 13 -19.73 4.24 -8.13
CA ALA A 13 -21.11 4.44 -8.60
C ALA A 13 -21.46 5.95 -8.72
N HIS A 14 -20.90 6.75 -7.83
CA HIS A 14 -20.93 8.21 -7.85
C HIS A 14 -19.53 8.75 -7.58
N ARG A 15 -19.20 9.94 -8.07
CA ARG A 15 -17.85 10.51 -7.91
C ARG A 15 -17.52 10.68 -6.42
N TRP A 16 -16.40 10.14 -5.98
CA TRP A 16 -15.90 10.31 -4.62
C TRP A 16 -15.13 11.61 -4.49
N GLN A 17 -15.43 12.39 -3.44
CA GLN A 17 -14.58 13.52 -3.04
C GLN A 17 -13.25 12.97 -2.54
N MET A 18 -12.15 13.56 -3.02
CA MET A 18 -10.81 13.05 -2.76
C MET A 18 -10.06 13.99 -1.81
N SER A 19 -9.16 13.43 -1.02
CA SER A 19 -8.18 14.19 -0.25
C SER A 19 -6.89 14.39 -1.04
N LYS A 20 -6.05 15.31 -0.55
CA LYS A 20 -4.63 15.32 -0.91
C LYS A 20 -3.95 14.02 -0.44
N PRO A 21 -2.84 13.61 -1.06
CA PRO A 21 -2.09 12.47 -0.59
C PRO A 21 -1.63 12.65 0.86
N SER A 22 -1.88 11.66 1.71
CA SER A 22 -1.47 11.65 3.12
C SER A 22 -1.19 10.23 3.59
N LEU A 23 -0.50 10.08 4.72
CA LEU A 23 -0.28 8.77 5.33
C LEU A 23 -1.58 8.19 5.89
N VAL A 24 -1.70 6.87 5.90
CA VAL A 24 -2.83 6.15 6.49
C VAL A 24 -2.97 6.39 7.99
N SER A 25 -1.87 6.72 8.67
CA SER A 25 -1.81 7.06 10.11
C SER A 25 -2.30 8.48 10.42
N GLU A 26 -2.34 9.38 9.43
CA GLU A 26 -2.83 10.74 9.61
C GLU A 26 -4.37 10.80 9.66
N SER A 27 -4.92 11.63 10.56
CA SER A 27 -6.37 11.68 10.84
C SER A 27 -7.08 12.95 10.35
N LYS A 28 -6.36 13.91 9.76
CA LYS A 28 -6.88 15.25 9.42
C LYS A 28 -7.05 15.45 7.91
N ASP A 29 -7.71 14.50 7.25
CA ASP A 29 -7.97 14.65 5.81
C ASP A 29 -9.02 15.71 5.54
N VAL A 30 -8.72 16.55 4.54
CA VAL A 30 -9.67 17.46 3.93
C VAL A 30 -10.00 16.93 2.54
N PHE A 31 -11.28 16.68 2.28
CA PHE A 31 -11.77 16.13 1.02
C PHE A 31 -12.14 17.24 0.03
N ASP A 32 -11.16 18.10 -0.29
CA ASP A 32 -11.30 19.29 -1.14
C ASP A 32 -10.73 19.12 -2.56
N GLN A 33 -10.25 17.91 -2.91
CA GLN A 33 -9.68 17.64 -4.23
C GLN A 33 -10.76 17.29 -5.25
N LYS A 34 -10.40 17.37 -6.54
CA LYS A 34 -11.28 17.02 -7.66
C LYS A 34 -11.85 15.61 -7.47
N ALA A 35 -13.17 15.52 -7.47
CA ALA A 35 -13.85 14.25 -7.33
C ALA A 35 -13.47 13.27 -8.45
N SER A 36 -13.31 11.98 -8.12
CA SER A 36 -12.90 10.94 -9.07
C SER A 36 -13.90 9.77 -9.13
N ASN A 37 -13.96 9.10 -10.27
CA ASN A 37 -14.77 7.90 -10.51
C ASN A 37 -13.94 6.61 -10.61
N LYS A 38 -12.61 6.73 -10.57
CA LYS A 38 -11.66 5.62 -10.61
C LYS A 38 -10.68 5.78 -9.46
N TYR A 39 -10.32 4.69 -8.81
CA TYR A 39 -9.36 4.69 -7.72
C TYR A 39 -8.50 3.44 -7.78
N TRP A 40 -7.18 3.60 -7.82
CA TRP A 40 -6.26 2.46 -7.88
C TRP A 40 -5.66 2.15 -6.51
N ILE A 41 -5.29 0.88 -6.34
CA ILE A 41 -4.49 0.39 -5.22
C ILE A 41 -3.28 -0.33 -5.80
N ASP A 42 -2.11 -0.03 -5.27
CA ASP A 42 -0.81 -0.61 -5.63
C ASP A 42 -0.17 -1.16 -4.35
N VAL A 43 0.21 -2.44 -4.35
CA VAL A 43 0.81 -3.14 -3.21
C VAL A 43 2.29 -3.37 -3.47
N GLN A 44 3.12 -2.70 -2.70
CA GLN A 44 4.56 -2.76 -2.77
C GLN A 44 5.12 -3.63 -1.66
N LEU A 45 5.71 -4.76 -2.03
CA LEU A 45 6.48 -5.59 -1.11
C LEU A 45 7.92 -5.09 -1.08
N ARG A 46 8.50 -5.05 0.12
CA ARG A 46 9.93 -4.79 0.31
C ARG A 46 10.52 -5.73 1.34
N TRP A 47 11.83 -5.93 1.25
CA TRP A 47 12.63 -6.53 2.30
C TRP A 47 13.51 -5.44 2.91
N GLY A 48 13.20 -4.99 4.13
CA GLY A 48 14.02 -4.01 4.84
C GLY A 48 15.38 -4.56 5.26
N ASP A 49 16.34 -3.67 5.47
CA ASP A 49 17.63 -3.97 6.11
C ASP A 49 17.74 -3.21 7.45
N CYS A 50 18.88 -3.30 8.13
CA CYS A 50 19.08 -2.65 9.43
C CYS A 50 18.93 -1.12 9.35
N ASP A 51 19.37 -0.52 8.24
CA ASP A 51 19.45 0.93 8.08
C ASP A 51 18.18 1.52 7.45
N SER A 52 17.39 0.70 6.75
CA SER A 52 16.23 1.09 5.96
C SER A 52 15.01 0.25 6.33
N HIS A 53 14.40 0.55 7.49
CA HIS A 53 13.19 -0.15 7.98
C HIS A 53 11.97 0.77 8.12
N ASP A 54 12.07 2.05 7.73
CA ASP A 54 10.96 3.00 7.74
C ASP A 54 10.04 2.81 6.52
N ILE A 55 8.95 2.06 6.74
CA ILE A 55 7.96 1.75 5.70
C ILE A 55 7.14 2.97 5.28
N GLU A 56 6.90 3.94 6.16
CA GLU A 56 6.12 5.14 5.82
C GLU A 56 6.90 6.02 4.85
N ARG A 57 8.19 6.26 5.15
CA ARG A 57 9.09 7.00 4.28
C ARG A 57 9.27 6.30 2.93
N TYR A 58 9.43 4.97 2.92
CA TYR A 58 9.53 4.19 1.69
C TYR A 58 8.28 4.34 0.82
N THR A 59 7.10 4.09 1.40
CA THR A 59 5.82 4.09 0.68
C THR A 59 5.52 5.48 0.11
N ARG A 60 5.79 6.54 0.89
CA ARG A 60 5.64 7.92 0.40
C ARG A 60 6.58 8.23 -0.77
N ALA A 61 7.86 7.86 -0.66
CA ALA A 61 8.82 8.12 -1.71
C ALA A 61 8.41 7.40 -3.01
N LYS A 62 8.05 6.12 -2.93
CA LYS A 62 7.60 5.34 -4.08
C LYS A 62 6.33 5.86 -4.72
N PHE A 63 5.35 6.29 -3.92
CA PHE A 63 4.15 6.93 -4.45
C PHE A 63 4.51 8.17 -5.28
N MET A 64 5.37 9.05 -4.75
CA MET A 64 5.76 10.27 -5.44
C MET A 64 6.58 9.98 -6.70
N ASP A 65 7.50 9.01 -6.64
CA ASP A 65 8.31 8.60 -7.78
C ASP A 65 7.42 8.02 -8.90
N TYR A 66 6.57 7.03 -8.60
CA TYR A 66 5.78 6.32 -9.62
C TYR A 66 4.60 7.13 -10.16
N THR A 67 4.05 8.07 -9.39
CA THR A 67 2.96 8.93 -9.90
C THR A 67 3.47 10.10 -10.73
N THR A 68 4.78 10.40 -10.69
CA THR A 68 5.41 11.46 -11.50
C THR A 68 6.26 10.93 -12.65
N ASP A 69 6.67 9.66 -12.59
CA ASP A 69 7.41 9.00 -13.65
C ASP A 69 6.52 8.65 -14.86
N ASN A 70 7.04 8.87 -16.07
CA ASN A 70 6.33 8.58 -17.31
C ASN A 70 6.33 7.08 -17.67
N MET A 71 7.13 6.24 -16.99
CA MET A 71 7.13 4.79 -17.23
C MET A 71 6.01 4.04 -16.49
N SER A 72 5.51 4.59 -15.38
CA SER A 72 4.46 3.97 -14.58
C SER A 72 3.09 4.50 -15.04
N ILE A 73 2.19 3.59 -15.44
CA ILE A 73 0.89 3.96 -16.02
C ILE A 73 -0.21 3.60 -15.03
N TYR A 74 -0.74 4.62 -14.35
CA TYR A 74 -1.91 4.48 -13.50
C TYR A 74 -3.22 4.85 -14.25
N PRO A 75 -4.31 4.11 -14.04
CA PRO A 75 -5.58 4.31 -14.76
C PRO A 75 -6.36 5.57 -14.33
N SER A 76 -5.90 6.27 -13.29
CA SER A 76 -6.47 7.52 -12.79
C SER A 76 -5.42 8.28 -11.97
N PRO A 77 -5.57 9.60 -11.76
CA PRO A 77 -4.65 10.38 -10.92
C PRO A 77 -4.85 10.18 -9.42
N THR A 78 -5.78 9.31 -9.01
CA THR A 78 -6.16 9.11 -7.60
C THR A 78 -6.03 7.65 -7.21
N GLY A 79 -5.31 7.39 -6.13
CA GLY A 79 -5.17 6.05 -5.58
C GLY A 79 -4.27 6.01 -4.35
N VAL A 80 -3.92 4.81 -3.93
CA VAL A 80 -3.10 4.55 -2.74
C VAL A 80 -2.05 3.50 -3.02
N MET A 81 -0.86 3.75 -2.52
CA MET A 81 0.20 2.76 -2.44
C MET A 81 0.25 2.19 -1.03
N ILE A 82 0.27 0.87 -0.92
CA ILE A 82 0.40 0.12 0.32
C ILE A 82 1.79 -0.50 0.33
N GLY A 83 2.65 -0.10 1.27
CA GLY A 83 3.94 -0.74 1.49
C GLY A 83 3.86 -1.80 2.58
N ILE A 84 4.44 -2.97 2.32
CA ILE A 84 4.60 -4.05 3.30
C ILE A 84 6.09 -4.39 3.40
N ASP A 85 6.66 -4.23 4.59
CA ASP A 85 8.00 -4.69 4.94
C ASP A 85 7.93 -6.13 5.46
N LEU A 86 8.40 -7.06 4.64
CA LEU A 86 8.37 -8.48 4.95
C LEU A 86 9.37 -8.87 6.04
N ALA A 87 10.50 -8.15 6.15
CA ALA A 87 11.53 -8.45 7.14
C ALA A 87 11.11 -8.02 8.56
N TYR A 88 10.45 -6.86 8.66
CA TYR A 88 10.03 -6.28 9.95
C TYR A 88 8.54 -6.45 10.25
N ASN A 89 7.77 -7.09 9.37
CA ASN A 89 6.32 -7.26 9.50
C ASN A 89 5.57 -5.92 9.69
N LEU A 90 6.07 -4.86 9.06
CA LEU A 90 5.51 -3.51 9.13
C LEU A 90 4.71 -3.21 7.86
N HIS A 91 3.69 -2.36 7.97
CA HIS A 91 2.97 -1.87 6.81
C HIS A 91 2.63 -0.40 6.98
N SER A 92 2.53 0.31 5.86
CA SER A 92 1.93 1.64 5.81
C SER A 92 1.31 1.87 4.45
N ALA A 93 0.56 2.95 4.31
CA ALA A 93 -0.01 3.34 3.04
C ALA A 93 0.02 4.86 2.88
N PHE A 94 0.28 5.31 1.66
CA PHE A 94 0.31 6.72 1.29
C PHE A 94 -0.45 6.91 -0.02
N GLY A 95 -1.31 7.92 -0.07
CA GLY A 95 -2.04 8.26 -1.28
C GLY A 95 -3.27 9.09 -1.01
N ASN A 96 -4.13 9.22 -2.02
CA ASN A 96 -5.40 9.93 -1.91
C ASN A 96 -6.42 9.11 -1.12
N TRP A 97 -7.33 9.79 -0.43
CA TRP A 97 -8.36 9.14 0.37
C TRP A 97 -9.74 9.66 -0.02
N PHE A 98 -10.73 8.77 0.05
CA PHE A 98 -12.14 9.12 -0.03
C PHE A 98 -12.80 8.85 1.33
N PRO A 99 -13.95 9.45 1.64
CA PRO A 99 -14.59 9.26 2.94
C PRO A 99 -14.76 7.78 3.31
N GLY A 100 -14.23 7.39 4.47
CA GLY A 100 -14.29 6.02 4.99
C GLY A 100 -13.18 5.07 4.51
N SER A 101 -12.34 5.45 3.54
CA SER A 101 -11.33 4.54 2.99
C SER A 101 -10.16 4.25 3.94
N LYS A 102 -9.67 5.25 4.69
CA LYS A 102 -8.62 5.05 5.70
C LYS A 102 -8.96 4.02 6.77
N PRO A 103 -10.06 4.16 7.54
CA PRO A 103 -10.37 3.19 8.59
C PRO A 103 -10.62 1.78 8.03
N LEU A 104 -11.20 1.68 6.82
CA LEU A 104 -11.36 0.41 6.13
C LEU A 104 -10.00 -0.24 5.83
N LEU A 105 -9.06 0.53 5.27
CA LEU A 105 -7.74 0.03 4.93
C LEU A 105 -6.96 -0.40 6.19
N GLN A 106 -7.00 0.40 7.25
CA GLN A 106 -6.35 0.06 8.53
C GLN A 106 -6.88 -1.27 9.10
N GLN A 107 -8.21 -1.45 9.11
CA GLN A 107 -8.82 -2.70 9.57
C GLN A 107 -8.46 -3.89 8.68
N ALA A 108 -8.48 -3.70 7.36
CA ALA A 108 -8.12 -4.72 6.39
C ALA A 108 -6.66 -5.16 6.55
N MET A 109 -5.72 -4.23 6.63
CA MET A 109 -4.30 -4.53 6.78
C MET A 109 -4.01 -5.21 8.12
N ASN A 110 -4.62 -4.76 9.22
CA ASN A 110 -4.49 -5.43 10.52
C ASN A 110 -4.94 -6.89 10.49
N LYS A 111 -5.93 -7.23 9.65
CA LYS A 111 -6.37 -8.61 9.45
C LYS A 111 -5.43 -9.38 8.53
N ILE A 112 -5.00 -8.77 7.42
CA ILE A 112 -4.08 -9.39 6.44
C ILE A 112 -2.75 -9.75 7.10
N MET A 113 -2.14 -8.84 7.84
CA MET A 113 -0.84 -9.07 8.50
C MET A 113 -0.89 -10.20 9.55
N LYS A 114 -2.06 -10.52 10.09
CA LYS A 114 -2.25 -11.58 11.11
C LYS A 114 -2.69 -12.93 10.53
N SER A 115 -3.31 -12.93 9.35
CA SER A 115 -4.05 -14.10 8.85
C SER A 115 -3.69 -14.51 7.43
N ASN A 116 -2.77 -13.79 6.77
CA ASN A 116 -2.31 -14.19 5.44
C ASN A 116 -1.39 -15.41 5.55
N PRO A 117 -1.74 -16.57 4.98
CA PRO A 117 -0.93 -17.78 5.06
C PRO A 117 0.46 -17.60 4.43
N ALA A 118 0.59 -16.78 3.37
CA ALA A 118 1.88 -16.52 2.73
C ALA A 118 2.82 -15.71 3.65
N LEU A 119 2.28 -14.75 4.41
CA LEU A 119 3.06 -14.02 5.41
C LEU A 119 3.41 -14.92 6.61
N TYR A 120 2.53 -15.85 6.99
CA TYR A 120 2.79 -16.79 8.07
C TYR A 120 4.02 -17.65 7.79
N VAL A 121 4.19 -18.15 6.56
CA VAL A 121 5.36 -18.94 6.14
C VAL A 121 6.67 -18.16 6.29
N LEU A 122 6.65 -16.83 6.15
CA LEU A 122 7.83 -15.97 6.27
C LEU A 122 8.17 -15.60 7.72
N THR A 123 7.28 -15.89 8.68
CA THR A 123 7.59 -15.64 10.09
C THR A 123 8.44 -16.77 10.69
N PRO A 124 9.24 -16.51 11.74
CA PRO A 124 9.97 -17.57 12.44
C PRO A 124 9.07 -18.71 12.97
N GLU A 125 7.78 -18.43 13.21
CA GLU A 125 6.80 -19.47 13.60
C GLU A 125 6.37 -20.36 12.43
N GLY A 126 6.44 -19.85 11.19
CA GLY A 126 6.20 -20.60 9.96
C GLY A 126 7.39 -21.47 9.56
N GLU A 127 8.61 -20.94 9.65
CA GLU A 127 9.84 -21.67 9.34
C GLU A 127 10.01 -22.94 10.18
N ASN A 128 9.51 -22.93 11.42
CA ASN A 128 9.61 -24.09 12.32
C ASN A 128 8.59 -25.21 12.03
N LYS A 129 7.63 -25.02 11.14
CA LYS A 129 6.61 -26.05 10.80
C LYS A 129 6.74 -26.63 9.40
N GLU A 130 7.36 -25.91 8.48
CA GLU A 130 7.65 -26.41 7.14
C GLU A 130 9.06 -25.96 6.78
N GLY A 131 10.01 -26.89 6.72
CA GLY A 131 11.43 -26.63 6.40
C GLY A 131 11.67 -26.19 4.96
N SER A 132 10.97 -25.15 4.50
CA SER A 132 10.99 -24.66 3.12
C SER A 132 11.54 -23.25 3.09
N ALA A 133 12.78 -23.12 2.62
CA ALA A 133 13.30 -21.87 2.12
C ALA A 133 12.40 -21.38 0.98
N VAL A 134 11.58 -20.35 1.24
CA VAL A 134 10.79 -19.71 0.19
C VAL A 134 11.71 -18.76 -0.56
N VAL A 135 12.24 -19.24 -1.68
CA VAL A 135 12.81 -18.38 -2.72
C VAL A 135 11.64 -17.71 -3.46
N LEU A 136 11.40 -16.43 -3.19
CA LEU A 136 10.53 -15.61 -4.04
C LEU A 136 11.38 -15.11 -5.23
N PHE A 137 11.06 -15.61 -6.42
CA PHE A 137 11.50 -15.03 -7.70
C PHE A 137 10.62 -13.83 -8.09
#